data_AF-A0A945Z4A6-F1
#
_entry.id   AF-A0A945Z4A6-F1
#
_cell.length_a   1.000
_cell.length_b   1.000
_cell.length_c   1.000
_cell.angle_alpha   90.00
_cell.angle_beta   90.00
_cell.angle_gamma   90.00
#
_symmetry.space_group_name_H-M   'P 1'
#
loop_
_entity.id
_entity.type
_entity.pdbx_description
1 polymer ?
#
loop_
_entity_poly.entity_id
_entity_poly.type
_entity_poly.pdbx_seq_one_letter_code
_entity_poly.pdbx_strand_id
1 'polypeptide(L)'
;SLQDGSGTDDQTLSLAGTNLTIVDGNTVDLSSLSGTVAGTNTQVIYNNAGNEAGAGIYFDNVNSRVGIGITAPTVTLDVDGIAKVDEIHITAGADLSERFDVSKNSDIKRYVDLEEMKIKPGMVVCIDPNNPGKLLVNTKAYDTRVAGIISGAGGIQTGMLMGQRGSVADGNYPIALTGRVYCYVDATDNPVRPGDLLTTSGTPGHAMKVTEYSKAQGAILGKAMTSLDIGKGLVLVLVTLQ
;
A
#
# COMPACT_ATOMS: atom_id res chain seq x y z
N SER A 1 1.32 -14.12 -70.30
CA SER A 1 2.71 -14.60 -70.41
C SER A 1 3.48 -14.02 -69.24
N LEU A 2 4.36 -14.76 -68.60
CA LEU A 2 5.33 -14.16 -67.68
C LEU A 2 6.51 -13.68 -68.53
N GLN A 3 6.77 -12.38 -68.46
CA GLN A 3 7.85 -11.72 -69.17
C GLN A 3 9.19 -12.03 -68.48
N ASP A 4 10.22 -12.13 -69.29
CA ASP A 4 11.58 -12.57 -69.04
C ASP A 4 12.41 -11.56 -68.24
N GLY A 5 12.23 -11.52 -66.91
CA GLY A 5 13.32 -11.30 -65.93
C GLY A 5 14.35 -10.19 -66.16
N SER A 6 14.04 -9.10 -66.88
CA SER A 6 14.95 -7.96 -67.08
C SER A 6 14.43 -6.65 -66.47
N GLY A 7 13.55 -6.72 -65.48
CA GLY A 7 13.03 -5.54 -64.77
C GLY A 7 14.04 -4.98 -63.76
N THR A 8 14.30 -3.69 -63.82
CA THR A 8 14.79 -2.86 -62.70
C THR A 8 13.71 -2.82 -61.62
N ASP A 9 13.44 -3.95 -60.97
CA ASP A 9 12.27 -4.11 -60.10
C ASP A 9 12.43 -3.32 -58.79
N ASP A 10 12.03 -2.06 -58.83
CA ASP A 10 12.04 -1.11 -57.71
C ASP A 10 10.76 -1.27 -56.87
N GLN A 11 10.54 -2.47 -56.32
CA GLN A 11 9.37 -2.73 -55.49
C GLN A 11 9.42 -1.86 -54.22
N THR A 12 8.58 -0.85 -54.17
CA THR A 12 8.38 -0.07 -52.95
C THR A 12 7.29 -0.73 -52.12
N LEU A 13 7.68 -1.43 -51.06
CA LEU A 13 6.73 -1.93 -50.07
C LEU A 13 6.30 -0.77 -49.19
N SER A 14 5.01 -0.44 -49.23
CA SER A 14 4.43 0.57 -48.35
C SER A 14 3.29 -0.04 -47.55
N LEU A 15 3.27 0.29 -46.26
CA LEU A 15 2.22 -0.12 -45.34
C LEU A 15 1.43 1.11 -44.91
N ALA A 16 0.11 1.09 -45.16
CA ALA A 16 -0.81 2.13 -44.73
C ALA A 16 -2.07 1.48 -44.14
N GLY A 17 -2.35 1.76 -42.87
CA GLY A 17 -3.42 1.07 -42.14
C GLY A 17 -3.18 -0.45 -42.10
N THR A 18 -4.17 -1.23 -42.57
CA THR A 18 -4.13 -2.70 -42.65
C THR A 18 -3.77 -3.23 -44.05
N ASN A 19 -3.33 -2.36 -44.97
CA ASN A 19 -3.05 -2.76 -46.35
C ASN A 19 -1.55 -2.70 -46.63
N LEU A 20 -0.99 -3.83 -47.06
CA LEU A 20 0.33 -3.89 -47.68
C LEU A 20 0.15 -3.78 -49.19
N THR A 21 0.73 -2.73 -49.76
CA THR A 21 0.70 -2.52 -51.22
C THR A 21 2.04 -2.92 -51.82
N ILE A 22 1.99 -3.77 -52.85
CA ILE A 22 3.14 -4.11 -53.69
C ILE A 22 2.96 -3.36 -55.01
N VAL A 23 3.97 -2.61 -55.45
CA VAL A 23 3.96 -1.91 -56.74
C VAL A 23 3.66 -2.93 -57.87
N ASP A 24 2.89 -2.52 -58.87
CA ASP A 24 2.28 -3.35 -59.94
C ASP A 24 1.02 -4.14 -59.56
N GLY A 25 0.33 -3.69 -58.51
CA GLY A 25 -1.14 -3.88 -58.40
C GLY A 25 -1.59 -5.09 -57.57
N ASN A 26 -0.67 -5.75 -56.88
CA ASN A 26 -1.03 -6.73 -55.88
C ASN A 26 -1.23 -6.04 -54.53
N THR A 27 -2.49 -5.97 -54.09
CA THR A 27 -2.85 -5.57 -52.73
C THR A 27 -3.09 -6.83 -51.92
N VAL A 28 -2.36 -6.98 -50.81
CA VAL A 28 -2.64 -8.02 -49.83
C VAL A 28 -3.46 -7.40 -48.71
N ASP A 29 -4.71 -7.84 -48.58
CA ASP A 29 -5.56 -7.44 -47.47
C ASP A 29 -5.07 -8.13 -46.17
N LEU A 30 -4.54 -7.34 -45.24
CA LEU A 30 -4.12 -7.83 -43.92
C LEU A 30 -5.18 -7.53 -42.85
N SER A 31 -6.42 -7.22 -43.21
CA SER A 31 -7.54 -7.03 -42.28
C SER A 31 -7.75 -8.24 -41.35
N SER A 32 -7.46 -9.44 -41.85
CA SER A 32 -7.46 -10.68 -41.05
C SER A 32 -6.32 -10.78 -40.04
N LEU A 33 -5.21 -10.06 -40.27
CA LEU A 33 -4.08 -9.91 -39.35
C LEU A 33 -4.30 -8.73 -38.38
N SER A 34 -5.21 -7.80 -38.73
CA SER A 34 -5.80 -6.80 -37.84
C SER A 34 -6.84 -7.42 -36.90
N GLY A 35 -6.57 -8.60 -36.37
CA GLY A 35 -7.21 -9.02 -35.12
C GLY A 35 -6.88 -7.97 -34.06
N THR A 36 -7.82 -7.71 -33.16
CA THR A 36 -7.66 -6.79 -32.04
C THR A 36 -6.41 -7.20 -31.25
N VAL A 37 -5.26 -6.60 -31.54
CA VAL A 37 -4.28 -6.37 -30.50
C VAL A 37 -5.00 -5.41 -29.57
N ALA A 38 -5.76 -5.94 -28.61
CA ALA A 38 -6.40 -5.13 -27.61
C ALA A 38 -5.27 -4.39 -26.89
N GLY A 39 -5.13 -3.10 -27.16
CA GLY A 39 -4.01 -2.33 -26.68
C GLY A 39 -3.58 -1.20 -27.60
N THR A 40 -3.02 -0.16 -27.00
CA THR A 40 -2.27 0.90 -27.69
C THR A 40 -0.82 0.80 -27.26
N ASN A 41 0.12 0.83 -28.21
CA ASN A 41 1.58 0.70 -28.03
C ASN A 41 2.08 -0.65 -27.46
N THR A 42 2.82 -1.42 -28.27
CA THR A 42 3.73 -2.52 -27.84
C THR A 42 3.11 -3.62 -26.95
N GLN A 43 1.81 -3.88 -27.06
CA GLN A 43 1.11 -4.85 -26.23
C GLN A 43 1.07 -6.24 -26.89
N VAL A 44 1.56 -7.27 -26.19
CA VAL A 44 1.41 -8.69 -26.56
C VAL A 44 0.21 -9.23 -25.81
N ILE A 45 -0.88 -9.52 -26.53
CA ILE A 45 -1.95 -10.39 -26.04
C ILE A 45 -1.64 -11.81 -26.49
N TYR A 46 -1.53 -12.73 -25.54
CA TYR A 46 -1.45 -14.15 -25.85
C TYR A 46 -2.78 -14.62 -26.43
N ASN A 47 -2.74 -15.15 -27.65
CA ASN A 47 -3.86 -15.83 -28.29
C ASN A 47 -4.09 -17.20 -27.62
N ASN A 48 -5.33 -17.49 -27.20
CA ASN A 48 -5.75 -18.83 -26.78
C ASN A 48 -6.56 -19.49 -27.90
N ALA A 49 -5.89 -20.28 -28.74
CA ALA A 49 -6.52 -21.12 -29.77
C ALA A 49 -7.47 -20.39 -30.75
N GLY A 50 -7.14 -19.15 -31.15
CA GLY A 50 -7.88 -18.35 -32.13
C GLY A 50 -8.90 -17.39 -31.53
N ASN A 51 -9.07 -17.37 -30.20
CA ASN A 51 -9.94 -16.42 -29.51
C ASN A 51 -9.14 -15.25 -28.93
N GLU A 52 -9.77 -14.06 -28.88
CA GLU A 52 -9.27 -12.92 -28.11
C GLU A 52 -9.12 -13.34 -26.64
N ALA A 53 -7.92 -13.79 -26.27
CA ALA A 53 -7.61 -14.10 -24.88
C ALA A 53 -7.30 -12.78 -24.15
N GLY A 54 -7.74 -12.67 -22.90
CA GLY A 54 -7.54 -11.45 -22.10
C GLY A 54 -8.80 -10.67 -21.76
N ALA A 55 -10.01 -11.21 -21.96
CA ALA A 55 -11.26 -10.58 -21.49
C ALA A 55 -11.25 -10.22 -19.98
N GLY A 56 -10.33 -10.80 -19.20
CA GLY A 56 -10.12 -10.49 -17.80
C GLY A 56 -8.91 -9.62 -17.48
N ILE A 57 -8.10 -9.13 -18.44
CA ILE A 57 -6.97 -8.23 -18.17
C ILE A 57 -7.20 -6.89 -18.90
N TYR A 58 -7.25 -5.80 -18.14
CA TYR A 58 -7.52 -4.46 -18.62
C TYR A 58 -6.31 -3.55 -18.41
N PHE A 59 -5.87 -2.86 -19.46
CA PHE A 59 -4.78 -1.88 -19.36
C PHE A 59 -5.35 -0.46 -19.47
N ASP A 60 -5.24 0.30 -18.38
CA ASP A 60 -5.53 1.74 -18.37
C ASP A 60 -4.26 2.49 -18.78
N ASN A 61 -4.18 2.84 -20.07
CA ASN A 61 -3.05 3.56 -20.65
C ASN A 61 -2.97 5.03 -20.22
N VAL A 62 -4.08 5.62 -19.77
CA VAL A 62 -4.13 7.01 -19.30
C VAL A 62 -3.47 7.12 -17.93
N ASN A 63 -3.74 6.17 -17.03
CA ASN A 63 -3.22 6.18 -15.67
C ASN A 63 -2.06 5.20 -15.43
N SER A 64 -1.62 4.47 -16.45
CA SER A 64 -0.57 3.43 -16.37
C SER A 64 -0.89 2.33 -15.35
N ARG A 65 -2.07 1.70 -15.47
CA ARG A 65 -2.56 0.66 -14.54
C ARG A 65 -2.97 -0.62 -15.26
N VAL A 66 -2.92 -1.74 -14.53
CA VAL A 66 -3.38 -3.05 -14.98
C VAL A 66 -4.47 -3.54 -14.03
N GLY A 67 -5.63 -3.88 -14.58
CA GLY A 67 -6.73 -4.55 -13.90
C GLY A 67 -6.80 -6.03 -14.28
N ILE A 68 -7.05 -6.92 -13.32
CA ILE A 68 -7.42 -8.32 -13.59
C ILE A 68 -8.82 -8.56 -13.00
N GLY A 69 -9.80 -8.88 -13.83
CA GLY A 69 -11.22 -8.97 -13.45
C GLY A 69 -11.91 -7.62 -13.25
N ILE A 70 -11.18 -6.51 -13.39
CA ILE A 70 -11.67 -5.14 -13.17
C ILE A 70 -11.33 -4.23 -14.35
N THR A 71 -12.33 -3.48 -14.84
CA THR A 71 -12.20 -2.59 -16.03
C THR A 71 -11.87 -1.14 -15.68
N ALA A 72 -11.86 -0.78 -14.40
CA ALA A 72 -11.51 0.56 -13.91
C ALA A 72 -10.54 0.45 -12.73
N PRO A 73 -9.30 0.00 -12.95
CA PRO A 73 -8.32 -0.20 -11.88
C PRO A 73 -8.00 1.11 -11.14
N THR A 74 -7.94 1.03 -9.81
CA THR A 74 -7.72 2.18 -8.93
C THR A 74 -6.27 2.35 -8.49
N VAL A 75 -5.46 1.30 -8.66
CA VAL A 75 -4.02 1.23 -8.35
C VAL A 75 -3.26 0.57 -9.51
N THR A 76 -1.92 0.61 -9.49
CA THR A 76 -1.07 0.12 -10.60
C THR A 76 -1.37 -1.33 -10.99
N LEU A 77 -1.61 -2.21 -10.01
CA LEU A 77 -2.10 -3.57 -10.22
C LEU A 77 -3.33 -3.78 -9.33
N ASP A 78 -4.51 -3.88 -9.92
CA ASP A 78 -5.79 -4.05 -9.23
C ASP A 78 -6.40 -5.40 -9.65
N VAL A 79 -6.62 -6.30 -8.71
CA VAL A 79 -7.08 -7.67 -8.98
C VAL A 79 -8.39 -7.92 -8.25
N ASP A 80 -9.45 -8.15 -9.01
CA ASP A 80 -10.73 -8.64 -8.49
C ASP A 80 -10.70 -10.18 -8.42
N GLY A 81 -10.10 -10.70 -7.34
CA GLY A 81 -9.93 -12.13 -7.14
C GLY A 81 -8.76 -12.50 -6.22
N ILE A 82 -8.36 -13.78 -6.27
CA ILE A 82 -7.24 -14.32 -5.47
C ILE A 82 -5.98 -14.38 -6.31
N ALA A 83 -4.88 -13.81 -5.80
CA ALA A 83 -3.55 -14.01 -6.36
C ALA A 83 -2.88 -15.21 -5.67
N LYS A 84 -2.42 -16.18 -6.45
CA LYS A 84 -1.51 -17.25 -6.00
C LYS A 84 -0.14 -17.01 -6.61
N VAL A 85 0.85 -16.86 -5.75
CA VAL A 85 2.26 -16.60 -6.10
C VAL A 85 3.15 -17.42 -5.18
N ASP A 86 4.33 -17.81 -5.67
CA ASP A 86 5.28 -18.56 -4.84
C ASP A 86 5.93 -17.65 -3.79
N GLU A 87 6.31 -16.43 -4.18
CA GLU A 87 6.94 -15.44 -3.31
C GLU A 87 6.54 -14.01 -3.70
N ILE A 88 6.35 -13.14 -2.70
CA ILE A 88 6.16 -11.69 -2.88
C ILE A 88 7.33 -10.96 -2.23
N HIS A 89 8.11 -10.26 -3.04
CA HIS A 89 9.16 -9.38 -2.55
C HIS A 89 8.67 -7.92 -2.57
N ILE A 90 8.47 -7.35 -1.38
CA ILE A 90 8.05 -5.96 -1.20
C ILE A 90 9.30 -5.10 -0.97
N THR A 91 9.55 -4.14 -1.86
CA THR A 91 10.74 -3.28 -1.83
C THR A 91 10.49 -1.89 -1.25
N ALA A 92 9.24 -1.57 -0.93
CA ALA A 92 8.82 -0.32 -0.32
C ALA A 92 8.00 -0.58 0.95
N GLY A 93 8.25 0.21 1.99
CA GLY A 93 7.62 0.02 3.30
C GLY A 93 8.27 -1.08 4.15
N ALA A 94 7.83 -1.25 5.40
CA ALA A 94 8.58 -2.08 6.36
C ALA A 94 7.75 -2.78 7.46
N ASP A 95 6.43 -2.70 7.40
CA ASP A 95 5.49 -3.21 8.39
C ASP A 95 4.31 -3.95 7.76
N LEU A 96 3.68 -4.79 8.57
CA LEU A 96 2.38 -5.41 8.30
C LEU A 96 1.32 -4.62 9.07
N SER A 97 0.39 -4.02 8.33
CA SER A 97 -0.67 -3.18 8.86
C SER A 97 -2.06 -3.68 8.48
N GLU A 98 -3.03 -3.38 9.33
CA GLU A 98 -4.46 -3.53 9.05
C GLU A 98 -5.16 -2.17 9.05
N ARG A 99 -6.27 -2.05 8.32
CA ARG A 99 -7.08 -0.83 8.29
C ARG A 99 -8.02 -0.76 9.49
N PHE A 100 -8.00 0.37 10.20
CA PHE A 100 -8.95 0.68 11.26
C PHE A 100 -9.50 2.09 11.13
N ASP A 101 -10.70 2.30 11.65
CA ASP A 101 -11.18 3.64 11.99
C ASP A 101 -10.63 4.08 13.35
N VAL A 102 -10.06 5.28 13.39
CA VAL A 102 -9.46 5.86 14.59
C VAL A 102 -10.20 7.13 14.96
N SER A 103 -10.63 7.21 16.22
CA SER A 103 -11.29 8.40 16.78
C SER A 103 -10.38 9.14 17.76
N LYS A 104 -10.69 10.43 18.00
CA LYS A 104 -10.05 11.21 19.07
C LYS A 104 -10.66 10.77 20.40
N ASN A 105 -9.81 10.43 21.37
CA ASN A 105 -10.29 10.15 22.72
C ASN A 105 -10.83 11.45 23.35
N SER A 106 -12.02 11.42 23.96
CA SER A 106 -12.63 12.57 24.63
C SER A 106 -11.74 13.17 25.72
N ASP A 107 -10.90 12.34 26.35
CA ASP A 107 -9.93 12.76 27.37
C ASP A 107 -8.83 13.69 26.84
N ILE A 108 -8.64 13.75 25.51
CA ILE A 108 -7.64 14.64 24.87
C ILE A 108 -7.92 16.12 25.18
N LYS A 109 -9.19 16.49 25.42
CA LYS A 109 -9.59 17.86 25.82
C LYS A 109 -8.82 18.40 27.04
N ARG A 110 -8.23 17.52 27.85
CA ARG A 110 -7.39 17.91 29.00
C ARG A 110 -6.02 18.46 28.58
N TYR A 111 -5.59 18.22 27.34
CA TYR A 111 -4.26 18.53 26.84
C TYR A 111 -4.28 19.54 25.69
N VAL A 112 -5.20 19.36 24.75
CA VAL A 112 -5.34 20.19 23.54
C VAL A 112 -6.80 20.27 23.11
N ASP A 113 -7.15 21.32 22.38
CA ASP A 113 -8.47 21.43 21.77
C ASP A 113 -8.66 20.32 20.73
N LEU A 114 -9.81 19.65 20.77
CA LEU A 114 -10.08 18.52 19.88
C LEU A 114 -10.05 18.90 18.40
N GLU A 115 -10.45 20.12 18.06
CA GLU A 115 -10.43 20.60 16.68
C GLU A 115 -8.99 20.76 16.15
N GLU A 116 -8.05 21.10 17.03
CA GLU A 116 -6.64 21.26 16.68
C GLU A 116 -5.90 19.92 16.60
N MET A 117 -6.35 18.91 17.36
CA MET A 117 -5.75 17.58 17.33
C MET A 117 -6.02 16.88 16.00
N LYS A 118 -4.96 16.65 15.23
CA LYS A 118 -5.02 15.87 13.99
C LYS A 118 -4.47 14.47 14.25
N ILE A 119 -5.20 13.45 13.83
CA ILE A 119 -4.71 12.08 13.81
C ILE A 119 -3.67 11.99 12.68
N LYS A 120 -2.46 11.53 13.00
CA LYS A 120 -1.32 11.50 12.06
C LYS A 120 -0.58 10.17 12.16
N PRO A 121 0.11 9.76 11.08
CA PRO A 121 1.09 8.68 11.15
C PRO A 121 2.07 8.87 12.32
N GLY A 122 2.42 7.75 12.95
CA GLY A 122 3.29 7.64 14.11
C GLY A 122 2.58 7.75 15.45
N MET A 123 1.28 8.10 15.48
CA MET A 123 0.53 8.10 16.73
C MET A 123 0.22 6.68 17.22
N VAL A 124 0.27 6.51 18.54
CA VAL A 124 -0.13 5.27 19.22
C VAL A 124 -1.64 5.24 19.42
N VAL A 125 -2.26 4.09 19.16
CA VAL A 125 -3.70 3.88 19.28
C VAL A 125 -4.02 2.69 20.17
N CYS A 126 -5.18 2.75 20.81
CA CYS A 126 -5.73 1.69 21.67
C CYS A 126 -7.11 1.26 21.17
N ILE A 127 -7.50 0.03 21.50
CA ILE A 127 -8.85 -0.49 21.28
C ILE A 127 -9.87 0.40 21.99
N ASP A 128 -10.90 0.82 21.26
CA ASP A 128 -12.03 1.56 21.81
C ASP A 128 -13.02 0.59 22.47
N PRO A 129 -13.17 0.62 23.81
CA PRO A 129 -14.08 -0.29 24.50
C PRO A 129 -15.57 -0.01 24.20
N ASN A 130 -15.89 1.19 23.69
CA ASN A 130 -17.27 1.61 23.46
C ASN A 130 -17.70 1.45 22.00
N ASN A 131 -16.73 1.25 21.08
CA ASN A 131 -16.99 1.11 19.65
C ASN A 131 -16.25 -0.14 19.11
N PRO A 132 -16.90 -1.32 19.12
CA PRO A 132 -16.28 -2.57 18.68
C PRO A 132 -15.65 -2.47 17.28
N GLY A 133 -14.44 -3.01 17.15
CA GLY A 133 -13.66 -2.96 15.89
C GLY A 133 -13.00 -1.60 15.60
N LYS A 134 -13.17 -0.58 16.45
CA LYS A 134 -12.56 0.74 16.28
C LYS A 134 -11.47 1.00 17.30
N LEU A 135 -10.63 1.98 16.98
CA LEU A 135 -9.53 2.42 17.83
C LEU A 135 -9.69 3.89 18.23
N LEU A 136 -8.97 4.28 19.26
CA LEU A 136 -8.85 5.66 19.70
C LEU A 136 -7.39 6.03 19.91
N VAL A 137 -7.07 7.32 19.76
CA VAL A 137 -5.75 7.84 20.12
C VAL A 137 -5.51 7.62 21.62
N ASN A 138 -4.38 7.00 21.96
CA ASN A 138 -4.05 6.72 23.36
C ASN A 138 -3.92 8.02 24.17
N THR A 139 -4.27 8.00 25.45
CA THR A 139 -4.07 9.12 26.40
C THR A 139 -3.64 8.67 27.79
N LYS A 140 -3.39 7.36 27.94
CA LYS A 140 -3.12 6.70 29.22
C LYS A 140 -1.81 5.94 29.13
N ALA A 141 -0.96 6.12 30.14
CA ALA A 141 0.25 5.33 30.28
C ALA A 141 -0.07 3.88 30.69
N TYR A 142 0.70 2.92 30.16
CA TYR A 142 0.50 1.48 30.42
C TYR A 142 -0.93 0.99 30.15
N ASP A 143 -1.49 1.39 29.00
CA ASP A 143 -2.82 0.94 28.57
C ASP A 143 -2.69 -0.41 27.87
N THR A 144 -3.27 -1.45 28.48
CA THR A 144 -3.22 -2.82 27.94
C THR A 144 -4.09 -3.03 26.71
N ARG A 145 -4.83 -2.00 26.30
CA ARG A 145 -5.62 -1.99 25.06
C ARG A 145 -4.81 -1.49 23.86
N VAL A 146 -3.50 -1.26 24.02
CA VAL A 146 -2.65 -0.82 22.92
C VAL A 146 -2.80 -1.75 21.72
N ALA A 147 -3.09 -1.18 20.55
CA ALA A 147 -3.39 -1.92 19.34
C ALA A 147 -2.28 -1.79 18.28
N GLY A 148 -1.48 -0.72 18.36
CA GLY A 148 -0.39 -0.49 17.41
C GLY A 148 -0.09 0.99 17.20
N ILE A 149 0.62 1.26 16.11
CA ILE A 149 1.04 2.61 15.69
C ILE A 149 0.48 2.87 14.30
N ILE A 150 -0.02 4.09 14.05
CA ILE A 150 -0.45 4.49 12.71
C ILE A 150 0.77 4.52 11.77
N SER A 151 0.77 3.69 10.72
CA SER A 151 1.89 3.56 9.79
C SER A 151 2.04 4.78 8.85
N GLY A 152 3.23 4.99 8.29
CA GLY A 152 3.51 6.08 7.34
C GLY A 152 4.35 7.25 7.85
N ALA A 153 4.79 7.24 9.12
CA ALA A 153 5.62 8.31 9.69
C ALA A 153 7.10 8.18 9.29
N GLY A 154 7.83 9.30 9.33
CA GLY A 154 9.28 9.32 9.08
C GLY A 154 9.71 8.85 7.69
N GLY A 155 8.80 8.87 6.71
CA GLY A 155 9.06 8.44 5.34
C GLY A 155 9.00 6.93 5.12
N ILE A 156 8.68 6.13 6.14
CA ILE A 156 8.52 4.68 6.03
C ILE A 156 7.04 4.36 5.80
N GLN A 157 6.74 3.84 4.61
CA GLN A 157 5.39 3.44 4.20
C GLN A 157 5.00 2.09 4.76
N THR A 158 3.72 1.76 4.65
CA THR A 158 3.22 0.40 4.89
C THR A 158 3.82 -0.59 3.91
N GLY A 159 4.33 -1.72 4.39
CA GLY A 159 4.82 -2.80 3.53
C GLY A 159 3.66 -3.63 2.98
N MET A 160 2.87 -4.23 3.87
CA MET A 160 1.68 -4.99 3.53
C MET A 160 0.47 -4.42 4.27
N LEU A 161 -0.60 -4.13 3.53
CA LEU A 161 -1.84 -3.60 4.09
C LEU A 161 -2.98 -4.59 3.90
N MET A 162 -3.57 -5.01 5.01
CA MET A 162 -4.67 -5.97 5.08
C MET A 162 -5.99 -5.27 5.40
N GLY A 163 -7.09 -5.86 4.94
CA GLY A 163 -8.44 -5.41 5.23
C GLY A 163 -9.46 -6.11 4.34
N GLN A 164 -10.73 -6.04 4.72
CA GLN A 164 -11.84 -6.58 3.94
C GLN A 164 -12.88 -5.49 3.71
N ARG A 165 -12.95 -5.03 2.44
CA ARG A 165 -13.86 -3.96 2.01
C ARG A 165 -15.31 -4.26 2.41
N GLY A 166 -16.00 -3.26 2.95
CA GLY A 166 -17.42 -3.38 3.33
C GLY A 166 -17.70 -4.26 4.54
N SER A 167 -16.67 -4.62 5.33
CA SER A 167 -16.80 -5.35 6.59
C SER A 167 -16.31 -4.52 7.78
N VAL A 168 -16.34 -5.09 8.98
CA VAL A 168 -15.75 -4.48 10.19
C VAL A 168 -14.22 -4.36 10.11
N ALA A 169 -13.57 -5.12 9.23
CA ALA A 169 -12.12 -5.09 8.99
C ALA A 169 -11.74 -4.13 7.84
N ASP A 170 -12.53 -3.08 7.63
CA ASP A 170 -12.20 -1.94 6.77
C ASP A 170 -11.81 -0.73 7.63
N GLY A 171 -11.38 0.37 7.00
CA GLY A 171 -11.08 1.59 7.72
C GLY A 171 -10.16 2.53 6.95
N ASN A 172 -9.86 3.65 7.60
CA ASN A 172 -9.15 4.75 6.95
C ASN A 172 -7.65 4.82 7.31
N TYR A 173 -7.22 4.20 8.41
CA TYR A 173 -5.84 4.32 8.90
C TYR A 173 -5.14 2.96 8.93
N PRO A 174 -3.93 2.84 8.34
CA PRO A 174 -3.11 1.65 8.46
C PRO A 174 -2.47 1.61 9.85
N ILE A 175 -2.72 0.55 10.62
CA ILE A 175 -2.16 0.34 11.95
C ILE A 175 -1.15 -0.79 11.90
N ALA A 176 0.11 -0.46 12.17
CA ALA A 176 1.21 -1.42 12.19
C ALA A 176 1.04 -2.39 13.37
N LEU A 177 0.88 -3.68 13.04
CA LEU A 177 0.80 -4.77 14.00
C LEU A 177 2.17 -5.39 14.28
N THR A 178 3.05 -5.35 13.28
CA THR A 178 4.44 -5.81 13.38
C THR A 178 5.30 -5.15 12.30
N GLY A 179 6.62 -5.07 12.55
CA GLY A 179 7.60 -4.50 11.65
C GLY A 179 8.20 -3.18 12.14
N ARG A 180 8.79 -2.40 11.22
CA ARG A 180 9.50 -1.16 11.56
C ARG A 180 8.64 0.05 11.23
N VAL A 181 8.33 0.85 12.25
CA VAL A 181 7.50 2.06 12.11
C VAL A 181 8.07 3.18 12.97
N TYR A 182 7.94 4.42 12.51
CA TYR A 182 8.24 5.58 13.36
C TYR A 182 7.06 5.85 14.30
N CYS A 183 7.35 5.99 15.58
CA CYS A 183 6.40 6.27 16.66
C CYS A 183 6.65 7.64 17.26
N TYR A 184 5.59 8.40 17.55
CA TYR A 184 5.70 9.54 18.45
C TYR A 184 5.99 9.03 19.86
N VAL A 185 7.05 9.53 20.47
CA VAL A 185 7.51 9.13 21.79
C VAL A 185 7.70 10.37 22.66
N ASP A 186 7.26 10.26 23.90
CA ASP A 186 7.50 11.23 24.94
C ASP A 186 8.64 10.73 25.84
N ALA A 187 9.78 11.39 25.72
CA ALA A 187 10.99 11.19 26.50
C ALA A 187 11.24 12.36 27.48
N THR A 188 10.21 13.13 27.83
CA THR A 188 10.35 14.27 28.75
C THR A 188 10.93 13.86 30.10
N ASP A 189 10.45 12.74 30.67
CA ASP A 189 10.90 12.26 31.97
C ASP A 189 12.03 11.22 31.88
N ASN A 190 12.09 10.47 30.78
CA ASN A 190 13.01 9.34 30.63
C ASN A 190 13.57 9.28 29.19
N PRO A 191 14.90 9.37 29.00
CA PRO A 191 15.50 9.21 27.68
C PRO A 191 15.25 7.80 27.13
N VAL A 192 15.04 7.73 25.81
CA VAL A 192 14.88 6.48 25.07
C VAL A 192 16.18 6.13 24.35
N ARG A 193 16.56 4.86 24.45
CA ARG A 193 17.74 4.26 23.82
C ARG A 193 17.34 3.05 22.99
N PRO A 194 18.08 2.71 21.91
CA PRO A 194 17.87 1.48 21.18
C PRO A 194 17.85 0.26 22.13
N GLY A 195 16.85 -0.60 21.94
CA GLY A 195 16.60 -1.78 22.78
C GLY A 195 15.63 -1.54 23.95
N ASP A 196 15.35 -0.29 24.33
CA ASP A 196 14.37 0.02 25.38
C ASP A 196 12.97 -0.48 24.98
N LEU A 197 12.27 -1.11 25.93
CA LEU A 197 10.86 -1.44 25.77
C LEU A 197 10.03 -0.15 25.82
N LEU A 198 9.05 -0.06 24.93
CA LEU A 198 8.12 1.06 24.85
C LEU A 198 6.70 0.60 25.19
N THR A 199 5.96 1.49 25.85
CA THR A 199 4.54 1.35 26.22
C THR A 199 3.81 2.64 25.86
N THR A 200 2.48 2.66 25.94
CA THR A 200 1.70 3.90 25.78
C THR A 200 2.08 4.96 26.83
N SER A 201 1.97 6.25 26.47
CA SER A 201 2.23 7.42 27.34
C SER A 201 0.94 8.10 27.81
N GLY A 202 1.02 8.93 28.85
CA GLY A 202 -0.04 9.89 29.19
C GLY A 202 -0.19 11.00 28.15
N THR A 203 0.87 11.30 27.39
CA THR A 203 0.79 12.27 26.28
C THR A 203 -0.02 11.68 25.12
N PRO A 204 -1.05 12.38 24.61
CA PRO A 204 -1.92 11.87 23.56
C PRO A 204 -1.17 11.36 22.32
N GLY A 205 -1.42 10.11 21.95
CA GLY A 205 -0.86 9.45 20.77
C GLY A 205 0.65 9.19 20.85
N HIS A 206 1.27 9.28 22.03
CA HIS A 206 2.69 9.03 22.20
C HIS A 206 2.93 7.71 22.95
N ALA A 207 4.04 7.05 22.65
CA ALA A 207 4.63 6.04 23.53
C ALA A 207 5.61 6.68 24.53
N MET A 208 6.05 5.90 25.50
CA MET A 208 7.11 6.25 26.46
C MET A 208 7.94 5.01 26.79
N LYS A 209 9.11 5.21 27.37
CA LYS A 209 9.93 4.13 27.91
C LYS A 209 9.19 3.38 29.02
N VAL A 210 9.28 2.05 29.01
CA VAL A 210 8.88 1.22 30.14
C VAL A 210 9.85 1.45 31.30
N THR A 211 9.31 1.96 32.41
CA THR A 211 10.00 2.14 33.69
C THR A 211 9.41 1.25 34.78
N GLU A 212 8.12 0.90 34.67
CA GLU A 212 7.37 0.04 35.59
C GLU A 212 7.06 -1.31 34.92
N TYR A 213 8.01 -2.24 34.98
CA TYR A 213 7.90 -3.55 34.32
C TYR A 213 6.69 -4.38 34.78
N SER A 214 6.23 -4.20 36.02
CA SER A 214 5.04 -4.90 36.55
C SER A 214 3.73 -4.48 35.86
N LYS A 215 3.66 -3.27 35.30
CA LYS A 215 2.50 -2.76 34.55
C LYS A 215 2.63 -2.98 33.04
N ALA A 216 3.81 -3.37 32.56
CA ALA A 216 4.10 -3.49 31.14
C ALA A 216 3.44 -4.72 30.49
N GLN A 217 3.07 -5.73 31.28
CA GLN A 217 2.43 -6.93 30.75
C GLN A 217 1.11 -6.58 30.03
N GLY A 218 1.03 -6.89 28.73
CA GLY A 218 -0.09 -6.56 27.86
C GLY A 218 -0.14 -5.11 27.38
N ALA A 219 0.81 -4.25 27.77
CA ALA A 219 0.91 -2.85 27.34
C ALA A 219 2.18 -2.54 26.53
N ILE A 220 3.02 -3.54 26.28
CA ILE A 220 4.23 -3.40 25.47
C ILE A 220 3.85 -3.20 24.00
N LEU A 221 4.36 -2.12 23.43
CA LEU A 221 4.20 -1.77 22.02
C LEU A 221 5.32 -2.36 21.16
N GLY A 222 6.53 -2.41 21.70
CA GLY A 222 7.71 -2.88 20.98
C GLY A 222 9.01 -2.37 21.60
N LYS A 223 10.08 -2.36 20.80
CA LYS A 223 11.41 -1.87 21.19
C LYS A 223 11.85 -0.69 20.35
N ALA A 224 12.46 0.29 21.00
CA ALA A 224 13.10 1.39 20.30
C ALA A 224 14.29 0.89 19.46
N MET A 225 14.44 1.43 18.26
CA MET A 225 15.57 1.22 17.34
C MET A 225 16.43 2.47 17.18
N THR A 226 15.90 3.65 17.52
CA THR A 226 16.65 4.91 17.60
C THR A 226 16.51 5.54 18.98
N SER A 227 17.37 6.50 19.29
CA SER A 227 17.32 7.24 20.55
C SER A 227 16.44 8.48 20.48
N LEU A 228 15.95 8.91 21.64
CA LEU A 228 15.39 10.26 21.87
C LEU A 228 15.83 10.70 23.27
N ASP A 229 16.65 11.76 23.36
CA ASP A 229 17.28 12.18 24.61
C ASP A 229 16.31 12.87 25.57
N ILE A 230 15.46 13.75 25.03
CA ILE A 230 14.53 14.55 25.82
C ILE A 230 13.37 15.03 24.95
N GLY A 231 12.23 15.30 25.59
CA GLY A 231 11.06 15.91 24.96
C GLY A 231 10.29 14.94 24.09
N LYS A 232 9.61 15.46 23.06
CA LYS A 232 8.69 14.68 22.22
C LYS A 232 9.20 14.64 20.79
N GLY A 233 9.20 13.46 20.17
CA GLY A 233 9.75 13.27 18.83
C GLY A 233 9.42 11.91 18.22
N LEU A 234 9.87 11.71 16.98
CA LEU A 234 9.74 10.41 16.31
C LEU A 234 10.91 9.50 16.69
N VAL A 235 10.60 8.26 17.04
CA VAL A 235 11.55 7.18 17.30
C VAL A 235 11.21 6.03 16.37
N LEU A 236 12.20 5.43 15.70
CA LEU A 236 11.99 4.20 14.96
C LEU A 236 11.79 3.06 15.94
N VAL A 237 10.73 2.27 15.76
CA VAL A 237 10.33 1.20 16.68
C VAL A 237 10.19 -0.10 15.90
N LEU A 238 10.71 -1.18 16.48
CA LEU A 238 10.36 -2.54 16.08
C LEU A 238 9.09 -2.94 16.85
N VAL A 239 7.96 -2.98 16.16
CA VAL A 239 6.66 -3.32 16.75
C VAL A 239 6.60 -4.81 17.01
N THR A 240 6.26 -5.17 18.24
CA THR A 240 6.06 -6.55 18.68
C THR A 240 4.92 -6.54 19.71
N LEU A 241 3.68 -6.40 19.23
CA LEU A 241 2.50 -6.50 20.10
C LEU A 241 2.41 -7.94 20.62
N GLN A 242 2.38 -8.11 21.95
CA GLN A 242 2.27 -9.39 22.65
C GLN A 242 1.16 -9.34 23.69
#